data_AF-A0A7R9AEM1-F1
#
_entry.id   AF-A0A7R9AEM1-F1
#
_cell.length_a   1.000
_cell.length_b   1.000
_cell.length_c   1.000
_cell.angle_alpha   90.00
_cell.angle_beta   90.00
_cell.angle_gamma   90.00
#
_symmetry.space_group_name_H-M   'P 1'
#
loop_
_entity.id
_entity.type
_entity.pdbx_description
1 polymer ?
#
loop_
_entity_poly.entity_id
_entity_poly.type
_entity_poly.pdbx_seq_one_letter_code
_entity_poly.pdbx_strand_id
1 'polypeptide(L)'
;MSVFGKMFRGRKNDGPQTTQSPIEKLYEMEDMLTRRKDFLEEKITGELENAKKYGTKNKRAALAALKRKKRYELQVQQVYGTLSAIERQREALEGTTTSRVVLATLGQASKALKAAQKNTDVDE
;
A
#
# COMPACT_ATOMS: atom_id res chain seq x y z
N MET A 1 9.45 -33.58 -28.94
CA MET A 1 8.58 -33.73 -27.76
C MET A 1 8.75 -32.52 -26.86
N SER A 2 7.66 -31.82 -26.56
CA SER A 2 7.65 -30.51 -25.91
C SER A 2 7.90 -30.64 -24.39
N VAL A 3 9.06 -30.16 -23.93
CA VAL A 3 9.42 -30.10 -22.50
C VAL A 3 9.11 -28.72 -21.90
N PHE A 4 8.71 -27.74 -22.72
CA PHE A 4 8.42 -26.36 -22.29
C PHE A 4 7.00 -26.13 -21.73
N GLY A 5 6.08 -27.10 -21.87
CA GLY A 5 4.68 -26.96 -21.42
C GLY A 5 4.40 -27.38 -19.97
N LYS A 6 5.37 -27.95 -19.24
CA LYS A 6 5.14 -28.53 -17.89
C LYS A 6 5.61 -27.66 -16.72
N MET A 7 6.21 -26.50 -16.99
CA MET A 7 6.65 -25.55 -15.95
C MET A 7 5.68 -24.38 -15.75
N PHE A 8 4.40 -24.55 -16.11
CA PHE A 8 3.33 -23.58 -15.84
C PHE A 8 2.08 -24.21 -15.20
N ARG A 9 2.18 -25.46 -14.72
CA ARG A 9 1.05 -26.18 -14.11
C ARG A 9 1.40 -26.63 -12.70
N GLY A 10 0.87 -25.90 -11.72
CA GLY A 10 0.68 -26.40 -10.37
C GLY A 10 1.69 -25.97 -9.33
N ARG A 11 1.57 -24.73 -8.84
CA ARG A 11 1.72 -24.44 -7.43
C ARG A 11 0.68 -23.41 -7.02
N LYS A 12 -0.54 -23.88 -6.75
CA LYS A 12 -1.35 -23.29 -5.68
C LYS A 12 -0.56 -23.53 -4.39
N ASN A 13 0.35 -22.61 -4.09
CA ASN A 13 0.89 -22.46 -2.75
C ASN A 13 -0.18 -21.76 -1.91
N ASP A 14 -1.26 -22.48 -1.63
CA ASP A 14 -2.19 -22.18 -0.53
C ASP A 14 -1.56 -22.72 0.77
N GLY A 15 -0.28 -22.38 1.02
CA GLY A 15 0.20 -22.33 2.40
C GLY A 15 -0.57 -21.22 3.11
N PRO A 16 -0.75 -21.26 4.43
CA PRO A 16 -1.46 -20.21 5.15
C PRO A 16 -0.67 -18.91 4.97
N GLN A 17 -1.00 -18.15 3.92
CA GLN A 17 -0.62 -16.76 3.83
C GLN A 17 -1.20 -16.15 5.09
N THR A 18 -0.28 -15.63 5.89
CA THR A 18 -0.48 -15.02 7.20
C THR A 18 -1.90 -14.48 7.32
N THR A 19 -2.61 -14.88 8.36
CA THR A 19 -3.98 -14.45 8.72
C THR A 19 -4.13 -12.94 8.92
N GLN A 20 -3.11 -12.15 8.57
CA GLN A 20 -3.14 -10.70 8.60
C GLN A 20 -4.06 -10.21 7.49
N SER A 21 -5.00 -9.35 7.88
CA SER A 21 -5.89 -8.68 6.95
C SER A 21 -5.05 -7.94 5.89
N PRO A 22 -5.43 -7.96 4.60
CA PRO A 22 -4.77 -7.14 3.57
C PRO A 22 -4.61 -5.67 3.98
N ILE A 23 -5.52 -5.16 4.81
CA ILE A 23 -5.48 -3.80 5.36
C ILE A 23 -4.35 -3.64 6.39
N GLU A 24 -4.13 -4.62 7.28
CA GLU A 24 -3.04 -4.58 8.27
C GLU A 24 -1.66 -4.54 7.59
N LYS A 25 -1.50 -5.26 6.48
CA LYS A 25 -0.26 -5.22 5.68
C LYS A 25 -0.03 -3.84 5.08
N LEU A 26 -1.09 -3.15 4.65
CA LEU A 26 -0.97 -1.78 4.14
C LEU A 26 -0.55 -0.80 5.24
N TYR A 27 -1.05 -0.95 6.47
CA TYR A 27 -0.61 -0.15 7.62
C TYR A 27 0.87 -0.39 7.97
N GLU A 28 1.32 -1.66 7.99
CA GLU A 28 2.73 -1.97 8.24
C GLU A 28 3.64 -1.35 7.15
N MET A 29 3.19 -1.38 5.90
CA MET A 29 3.90 -0.73 4.78
C MET A 29 3.93 0.79 4.90
N GLU A 30 2.83 1.41 5.31
CA GLU A 30 2.72 2.85 5.57
C GLU A 30 3.69 3.29 6.68
N ASP A 31 3.75 2.55 7.79
CA ASP A 31 4.68 2.79 8.89
C ASP A 31 6.14 2.67 8.44
N MET A 32 6.48 1.62 7.68
CA MET A 32 7.82 1.43 7.14
C MET A 32 8.24 2.58 6.20
N LEU A 33 7.32 3.04 5.34
CA LEU A 33 7.58 4.14 4.42
C LEU A 33 7.73 5.46 5.16
N THR A 34 6.95 5.69 6.22
CA THR A 34 7.06 6.87 7.08
C THR A 34 8.41 6.91 7.77
N ARG A 35 8.84 5.82 8.41
CA ARG A 35 10.19 5.72 9.02
C ARG A 35 11.30 5.95 7.99
N ARG A 36 11.13 5.43 6.77
CA ARG A 36 12.08 5.65 5.67
C ARG A 36 12.13 7.11 5.24
N LYS A 37 10.99 7.80 5.18
CA LYS A 37 10.90 9.23 4.89
C LYS A 37 11.70 10.03 5.92
N ASP A 38 11.44 9.81 7.20
CA ASP A 38 12.09 10.55 8.30
C ASP A 38 13.61 10.34 8.29
N PHE A 39 14.07 9.10 8.07
CA PHE A 39 15.50 8.80 7.91
C PHE A 39 16.13 9.55 6.73
N LEU A 40 15.43 9.62 5.58
CA LEU A 40 15.94 10.35 4.42
C LEU A 40 15.94 11.86 4.64
N GLU A 41 14.96 12.40 5.36
CA GLU A 41 14.92 13.81 5.76
C GLU A 41 16.09 14.17 6.68
N GLU A 42 16.43 13.32 7.65
CA GLU A 42 17.63 13.48 8.48
C GLU A 42 18.92 13.45 7.66
N LYS A 43 19.00 12.58 6.63
CA LYS A 43 20.15 12.59 5.71
C LYS A 43 20.23 13.86 4.87
N ILE A 44 19.09 14.41 4.46
CA ILE A 44 19.02 15.67 3.71
C ILE A 44 19.55 16.83 4.56
N THR A 45 19.12 16.94 5.82
CA THR A 45 19.58 17.99 6.72
C THR A 45 21.09 17.86 6.99
N GLY A 46 21.58 16.65 7.25
CA GLY A 46 23.00 16.39 7.45
C GLY A 46 23.88 16.75 6.24
N GLU A 47 23.46 16.43 5.01
CA GLU A 47 24.21 16.83 3.81
C GLU A 47 24.16 18.35 3.56
N LEU A 48 23.06 19.01 3.95
CA LEU A 48 22.92 20.46 3.86
C LEU A 48 23.90 21.16 4.81
N GLU A 49 24.02 20.67 6.05
CA GLU A 49 25.03 21.16 6.99
C GLU A 49 26.45 20.92 6.48
N ASN A 50 26.73 19.74 5.93
CA ASN A 50 28.03 19.44 5.35
C ASN A 50 28.35 20.38 4.19
N ALA A 51 27.38 20.65 3.31
CA ALA A 51 27.54 21.60 2.22
C ALA A 51 27.86 23.01 2.75
N LYS A 52 27.18 23.47 3.82
CA LYS A 52 27.46 24.75 4.47
C LYS A 52 28.87 24.78 5.08
N LYS A 53 29.29 23.71 5.78
CA LYS A 53 30.62 23.58 6.40
C LYS A 53 31.75 23.61 5.37
N TYR A 54 31.57 22.95 4.23
CA TYR A 54 32.58 22.90 3.16
C TYR A 54 32.51 24.08 2.19
N GLY A 55 31.41 24.86 2.16
CA GLY A 55 31.18 25.90 1.16
C GLY A 55 32.29 26.95 1.06
N THR A 56 32.91 27.31 2.18
CA THR A 56 33.99 28.31 2.24
C THR A 56 35.39 27.73 2.09
N LYS A 57 35.59 26.44 2.39
CA LYS A 57 36.92 25.79 2.44
C LYS A 57 37.19 24.86 1.26
N ASN A 58 36.17 24.15 0.80
CA ASN A 58 36.30 23.12 -0.22
C ASN A 58 35.03 23.02 -1.09
N LYS A 59 35.04 23.78 -2.17
CA LYS A 59 33.94 23.83 -3.16
C LYS A 59 33.61 22.45 -3.73
N ARG A 60 34.60 21.58 -3.95
CA ARG A 60 34.39 20.23 -4.50
C ARG A 60 33.62 19.34 -3.53
N ALA A 61 33.99 19.38 -2.25
CA ALA A 61 33.29 18.65 -1.19
C ALA A 61 31.86 19.18 -0.99
N ALA A 62 31.67 20.50 -1.03
CA ALA A 62 30.34 21.11 -0.94
C ALA A 62 29.43 20.68 -2.10
N LEU A 63 29.94 20.68 -3.34
CA LEU A 63 29.19 20.20 -4.51
C LEU A 63 28.83 18.72 -4.41
N ALA A 64 29.73 17.89 -3.88
CA ALA A 64 29.43 16.47 -3.66
C ALA A 64 28.32 16.26 -2.62
N ALA A 65 28.32 17.03 -1.53
CA ALA A 65 27.25 17.02 -0.53
C ALA A 65 25.90 17.44 -1.11
N LEU A 66 25.87 18.53 -1.91
CA LEU A 66 24.65 18.98 -2.59
C LEU A 66 24.11 17.94 -3.59
N LYS A 67 24.99 17.23 -4.31
CA LYS A 67 24.57 16.11 -5.19
C LYS A 67 23.94 14.97 -4.40
N ARG A 68 24.52 14.58 -3.25
CA ARG A 68 23.93 13.55 -2.37
C ARG A 68 22.60 13.99 -1.79
N LYS A 69 22.49 15.25 -1.32
CA LYS A 69 21.23 15.87 -0.89
C LYS A 69 20.15 15.71 -1.96
N LYS A 70 20.43 16.15 -3.20
CA LYS A 70 19.48 16.05 -4.31
C LYS A 70 19.02 14.61 -4.58
N ARG A 71 19.90 13.63 -4.44
CA ARG A 71 19.55 12.21 -4.57
C ARG A 71 18.59 11.75 -3.46
N TYR A 72 18.80 12.17 -2.23
CA TYR A 72 17.87 11.85 -1.12
C TYR A 72 16.52 12.53 -1.31
N GLU A 73 16.48 13.78 -1.79
CA GLU A 73 15.22 14.47 -2.12
C GLU A 73 14.40 13.70 -3.18
N LEU A 74 15.06 13.17 -4.21
CA LEU A 74 14.40 12.31 -5.21
C LEU A 74 13.85 11.01 -4.58
N GLN A 75 14.57 10.41 -3.64
CA GLN A 75 14.08 9.22 -2.93
C GLN A 75 12.87 9.55 -2.04
N VAL A 76 12.88 10.70 -1.38
CA VAL A 76 11.73 11.20 -0.61
C VAL A 76 10.51 11.39 -1.51
N GLN A 77 10.68 11.97 -2.71
CA GLN A 77 9.59 12.09 -3.69
C GLN A 77 9.02 10.72 -4.12
N GLN A 78 9.87 9.71 -4.31
CA GLN A 78 9.40 8.35 -4.61
C GLN A 78 8.61 7.75 -3.44
N VAL A 79 9.04 7.98 -2.20
CA VAL A 79 8.32 7.54 -1.00
C VAL A 79 6.94 8.19 -0.94
N TYR A 80 6.83 9.50 -1.19
CA TYR A 80 5.52 10.19 -1.28
C TYR A 80 4.61 9.57 -2.34
N GLY A 81 5.12 9.31 -3.55
CA GLY A 81 4.32 8.67 -4.60
C GLY A 81 3.84 7.25 -4.22
N THR A 82 4.67 6.52 -3.47
CA THR A 82 4.33 5.17 -2.99
C THR A 82 3.29 5.23 -1.87
N LEU A 83 3.42 6.16 -0.92
CA LEU A 83 2.44 6.39 0.15
C LEU A 83 1.07 6.71 -0.45
N SER A 84 0.97 7.64 -1.41
CA SER A 84 -0.31 7.93 -2.06
C SER A 84 -0.89 6.75 -2.83
N ALA A 85 -0.07 5.83 -3.33
CA ALA A 85 -0.57 4.61 -3.95
C ALA A 85 -1.17 3.65 -2.91
N ILE A 86 -0.55 3.54 -1.74
CA ILE A 86 -1.05 2.73 -0.61
C ILE A 86 -2.35 3.32 -0.06
N GLU A 87 -2.43 4.63 0.12
CA GLU A 87 -3.65 5.33 0.55
C GLU A 87 -4.82 5.01 -0.40
N ARG A 88 -4.61 5.15 -1.72
CA ARG A 88 -5.63 4.77 -2.72
C ARG A 88 -6.02 3.29 -2.66
N GLN A 89 -5.06 2.39 -2.40
CA GLN A 89 -5.34 0.96 -2.26
C GLN A 89 -6.16 0.67 -1.00
N ARG A 90 -5.89 1.36 0.11
CA ARG A 90 -6.66 1.27 1.35
C ARG A 90 -8.10 1.71 1.14
N GLU A 91 -8.31 2.88 0.54
CA GLU A 91 -9.64 3.40 0.19
C GLU A 91 -10.42 2.43 -0.71
N ALA A 92 -9.77 1.84 -1.71
CA ALA A 92 -10.41 0.86 -2.59
C ALA A 92 -10.84 -0.41 -1.84
N LEU A 93 -10.03 -0.89 -0.89
CA LEU A 93 -10.35 -2.06 -0.07
C LEU A 93 -11.49 -1.77 0.93
N GLU A 94 -11.50 -0.59 1.54
CA GLU A 94 -12.57 -0.15 2.42
C GLU A 94 -13.90 0.01 1.66
N GLY A 95 -13.87 0.64 0.49
CA GLY A 95 -15.03 0.78 -0.41
C GLY A 95 -15.57 -0.56 -0.89
N THR A 96 -14.68 -1.51 -1.23
CA THR A 96 -15.07 -2.88 -1.64
C THR A 96 -15.69 -3.65 -0.47
N THR A 97 -15.13 -3.50 0.73
CA THR A 97 -15.65 -4.17 1.94
C THR A 97 -17.05 -3.66 2.28
N THR A 98 -17.25 -2.34 2.31
CA THR A 98 -18.58 -1.73 2.52
C THR A 98 -19.57 -2.16 1.45
N SER A 99 -19.18 -2.11 0.17
CA SER A 99 -20.03 -2.55 -0.94
C SER A 99 -20.44 -4.03 -0.80
N ARG A 100 -19.52 -4.89 -0.38
CA ARG A 100 -19.78 -6.31 -0.13
C ARG A 100 -20.77 -6.51 1.03
N VAL A 101 -20.61 -5.77 2.13
CA VAL A 101 -21.54 -5.83 3.28
C VAL A 101 -22.94 -5.40 2.87
N VAL A 102 -23.06 -4.28 2.14
CA VAL A 102 -24.35 -3.79 1.62
C VAL A 102 -25.01 -4.81 0.69
N LEU A 103 -24.26 -5.42 -0.23
CA LEU A 103 -24.82 -6.47 -1.10
C LEU A 103 -25.26 -7.70 -0.30
N ALA A 104 -24.52 -8.08 0.74
CA ALA A 104 -24.90 -9.20 1.61
C ALA A 104 -26.18 -8.91 2.41
N THR A 105 -26.30 -7.71 2.98
CA THR A 105 -27.50 -7.31 3.74
C THR A 105 -28.72 -7.18 2.82
N LEU A 106 -28.56 -6.62 1.62
CA LEU A 106 -29.62 -6.58 0.60
C LEU A 106 -30.04 -7.98 0.15
N GLY A 107 -29.09 -8.90 0.00
CA GLY A 107 -29.39 -10.30 -0.32
C GLY A 107 -30.18 -11.00 0.79
N GLN A 108 -29.84 -10.77 2.05
CA GLN A 108 -30.58 -11.27 3.20
C GLN A 108 -31.97 -10.65 3.29
N ALA A 109 -32.08 -9.32 3.13
CA ALA A 109 -33.34 -8.59 3.12
C ALA A 109 -34.26 -9.09 2.00
N SER A 110 -33.75 -9.27 0.78
CA SER A 110 -34.51 -9.82 -0.35
C SER A 110 -35.02 -11.23 -0.07
N LYS A 111 -34.22 -12.10 0.57
CA LYS A 111 -34.65 -13.44 0.98
C LYS A 111 -35.75 -13.37 2.04
N ALA A 112 -35.61 -12.50 3.04
CA ALA A 112 -36.63 -12.30 4.08
C ALA A 112 -37.93 -11.76 3.49
N LEU A 113 -37.87 -10.79 2.58
CA LEU A 113 -39.04 -10.25 1.87
C LEU A 113 -39.74 -11.32 1.03
N LYS A 114 -38.99 -12.15 0.28
CA LYS A 114 -39.56 -13.27 -0.47
C LYS A 114 -40.22 -14.31 0.42
N ALA A 115 -39.63 -14.60 1.58
CA ALA A 115 -40.21 -15.53 2.54
C ALA A 115 -41.51 -14.98 3.15
N ALA A 116 -41.53 -13.69 3.50
CA ALA A 116 -42.72 -13.02 4.02
C ALA A 116 -43.87 -12.99 2.99
N GLN A 117 -43.58 -12.64 1.73
CA GLN A 117 -44.57 -12.68 0.64
C GLN A 117 -45.13 -14.09 0.43
N LYS A 118 -44.26 -15.10 0.35
CA LYS A 118 -44.69 -16.50 0.17
C LYS A 118 -45.55 -17.02 1.33
N ASN A 119 -45.29 -16.58 2.57
CA ASN A 119 -46.13 -16.95 3.70
C ASN A 119 -47.48 -16.21 3.71
N THR A 120 -47.56 -15.03 3.09
CA THR A 120 -48.80 -14.24 3.02
C THR A 120 -49.76 -14.80 1.96
N ASP A 121 -49.24 -15.37 0.86
CA ASP A 121 -50.04 -16.01 -0.20
C ASP A 121 -50.54 -17.43 0.15
N VAL A 122 -50.10 -18.01 1.27
CA VAL A 122 -50.40 -19.42 1.65
C VAL A 122 -51.46 -19.54 2.75
N ASP A 123 -51.81 -18.44 3.41
CA ASP A 123 -52.87 -18.38 4.44
C ASP A 123 -54.24 -17.87 3.90
N GLU A 124 -54.43 -17.85 2.57
CA GLU A 124 -55.73 -17.75 1.87
C GLU A 124 -56.09 -19.09 1.20
#